data_AF-A0AB33K997-F1
#
_entry.id   AF-A0AB33K997-F1
#
_cell.length_a   1.000
_cell.length_b   1.000
_cell.length_c   1.000
_cell.angle_alpha   90.00
_cell.angle_beta   90.00
_cell.angle_gamma   90.00
#
_symmetry.space_group_name_H-M   'P 1'
#
loop_
_entity.id
_entity.type
_entity.pdbx_description
1 polymer ?
#
loop_
_entity_poly.entity_id
_entity_poly.type
_entity_poly.pdbx_seq_one_letter_code
_entity_poly.pdbx_strand_id
1 'polypeptide(L)'
;MNTHFTAWLVDDRSCLDQDNCDVTVLADDITTVIDYDGNGFEVEKPEYSSTGAPVFYGITGVDARDGNVDDAIREAEQMLDAAGWVVTGTWEAVGTSYVVEVELADETWGLDQVAAHIGASSTGSARKTLSRWGVQAVSREPGRGGQSLYSKTEIVYARATRPGQGTRTDLKDAG
;
A
#
# COMPACT_ATOMS: atom_id res chain seq x y z
N MET A 1 -0.67 -1.29 15.33
CA MET A 1 -0.96 -2.38 14.38
C MET A 1 0.22 -2.38 13.42
N ASN A 2 0.99 -3.46 13.34
CA ASN A 2 1.99 -3.59 12.28
C ASN A 2 1.23 -4.03 11.03
N THR A 3 0.87 -3.06 10.19
CA THR A 3 0.30 -3.36 8.88
C THR A 3 1.44 -3.84 7.99
N HIS A 4 1.35 -5.08 7.52
CA HIS A 4 2.29 -5.66 6.57
C HIS A 4 1.79 -5.39 5.15
N PHE A 5 2.70 -5.17 4.21
CA PHE A 5 2.36 -4.92 2.82
C PHE A 5 3.23 -5.76 1.89
N THR A 6 2.61 -6.25 0.83
CA THR A 6 3.28 -7.01 -0.23
C THR A 6 3.12 -6.26 -1.54
N ALA A 7 4.24 -6.01 -2.23
CA ALA A 7 4.26 -5.56 -3.60
C ALA A 7 4.21 -6.76 -4.54
N TRP A 8 3.37 -6.67 -5.56
CA TRP A 8 3.18 -7.66 -6.61
C TRP A 8 3.61 -7.02 -7.93
N LEU A 9 4.54 -7.66 -8.63
CA LEU A 9 4.89 -7.37 -10.02
C LEU A 9 4.26 -8.44 -10.90
N VAL A 10 3.22 -8.09 -11.64
CA VAL A 10 2.50 -9.01 -12.52
C VAL A 10 3.08 -8.90 -13.93
N ASP A 11 3.64 -9.99 -14.42
CA ASP A 11 4.25 -10.12 -15.75
C ASP A 11 3.50 -11.10 -16.67
N ASP A 12 2.42 -11.73 -16.19
CA ASP A 12 1.54 -12.54 -17.03
C ASP A 12 0.41 -11.71 -17.65
N ARG A 13 0.38 -11.66 -18.97
CA ARG A 13 -0.65 -10.93 -19.74
C ARG A 13 -2.07 -11.44 -19.59
N SER A 14 -2.28 -12.67 -19.18
CA SER A 14 -3.62 -13.17 -18.89
C SER A 14 -4.22 -12.50 -17.64
N CYS A 15 -3.38 -11.86 -16.83
CA CYS A 15 -3.74 -11.14 -15.62
C CYS A 15 -3.72 -9.60 -15.79
N LEU A 16 -3.37 -9.10 -16.97
CA LEU A 16 -3.18 -7.67 -17.24
C LEU A 16 -4.19 -7.14 -18.24
N ASP A 17 -4.67 -5.92 -18.01
CA ASP A 17 -5.53 -5.18 -18.96
C ASP A 17 -4.72 -4.47 -20.08
N GLN A 18 -3.41 -4.66 -20.10
CA GLN A 18 -2.46 -3.95 -20.96
C GLN A 18 -1.22 -4.78 -21.31
N ASP A 19 -0.31 -4.19 -22.09
CA ASP A 19 0.89 -4.87 -22.61
C ASP A 19 2.03 -4.91 -21.59
N ASN A 20 2.11 -3.92 -20.70
CA ASN A 20 3.22 -3.73 -19.76
C ASN A 20 2.97 -4.38 -18.39
N CYS A 21 4.04 -4.71 -17.68
CA CYS A 21 3.94 -5.27 -16.32
C CYS A 21 3.39 -4.24 -15.32
N ASP A 22 2.56 -4.70 -14.40
CA ASP A 22 1.93 -3.88 -13.37
C ASP A 22 2.60 -4.11 -12.01
N VAL A 23 2.73 -3.03 -11.24
CA VAL A 23 3.22 -3.06 -9.86
C VAL A 23 2.11 -2.61 -8.93
N THR A 24 1.71 -3.48 -8.03
CA THR A 24 0.62 -3.22 -7.08
C THR A 24 1.09 -3.48 -5.66
N VAL A 25 0.82 -2.57 -4.73
CA VAL A 25 1.02 -2.84 -3.29
C VAL A 25 -0.33 -3.08 -2.65
N LEU A 26 -0.43 -4.20 -1.93
CA LEU A 26 -1.59 -4.59 -1.16
C LEU A 26 -1.24 -4.58 0.32
N ALA A 27 -2.22 -4.27 1.16
CA ALA A 27 -2.11 -4.52 2.59
C ALA A 27 -2.46 -5.97 2.86
N ASP A 28 -1.72 -6.60 3.76
CA ASP A 28 -1.92 -8.01 4.06
C ASP A 28 -2.82 -8.18 5.27
N ASP A 29 -3.77 -9.09 5.13
CA ASP A 29 -4.48 -9.66 6.27
C ASP A 29 -3.59 -10.73 6.91
N ILE A 30 -3.35 -10.59 8.21
CA ILE A 30 -2.53 -11.54 8.97
C ILE A 30 -3.47 -12.52 9.66
N THR A 31 -3.36 -13.78 9.31
CA THR A 31 -3.99 -14.89 10.06
C THR A 31 -2.92 -15.70 10.76
N THR A 32 -3.14 -16.06 12.01
CA THR A 32 -2.24 -17.00 12.70
C THR A 32 -2.58 -18.41 12.28
N VAL A 33 -1.60 -19.13 11.73
CA VAL A 33 -1.69 -20.56 11.49
C VAL A 33 -0.82 -21.32 12.49
N ILE A 34 -1.30 -22.51 12.86
CA ILE A 34 -0.54 -23.46 13.67
C ILE A 34 0.29 -24.30 12.72
N ASP A 35 1.60 -24.24 12.88
CA ASP A 35 2.56 -25.14 12.27
C ASP A 35 3.20 -26.02 13.36
N TYR A 36 4.01 -27.01 12.96
CA TYR A 36 4.75 -27.86 13.89
C TYR A 36 6.25 -27.67 13.66
N ASP A 37 7.01 -27.43 14.72
CA ASP A 37 8.47 -27.41 14.64
C ASP A 37 9.05 -28.81 14.35
N GLY A 38 10.37 -28.88 14.14
CA GLY A 38 11.07 -30.14 13.91
C GLY A 38 11.01 -31.14 15.08
N ASN A 39 10.49 -30.72 16.24
CA ASN A 39 10.28 -31.55 17.41
C ASN A 39 8.80 -31.93 17.61
N GLY A 40 7.91 -31.51 16.71
CA GLY A 40 6.46 -31.77 16.79
C GLY A 40 5.71 -30.88 17.77
N PHE A 41 6.30 -29.76 18.23
CA PHE A 41 5.60 -28.77 19.03
C PHE A 41 4.90 -27.76 18.13
N GLU A 42 3.69 -27.37 18.52
CA GLU A 42 2.92 -26.32 17.87
C GLU A 42 3.67 -24.99 17.92
N VAL A 43 3.83 -24.36 16.77
CA VAL A 43 4.38 -23.01 16.61
C VAL A 43 3.37 -22.18 15.85
N GLU A 44 2.97 -21.06 16.44
CA GLU A 44 2.18 -20.06 15.77
C GLU A 44 3.05 -19.32 14.74
N LYS A 45 2.62 -19.35 13.48
CA LYS A 45 3.25 -18.57 12.40
C LYS A 45 2.23 -17.60 11.81
N PRO A 46 2.63 -16.36 11.50
CA PRO A 46 1.79 -15.49 10.71
C PRO A 46 1.73 -16.02 9.27
N GLU A 47 0.52 -16.18 8.76
CA GLU A 47 0.24 -16.35 7.34
C GLU A 47 -0.31 -15.01 6.83
N TYR A 48 0.32 -14.50 5.77
CA TYR A 48 -0.04 -13.23 5.16
C TYR A 48 -0.87 -13.50 3.92
N SER A 49 -2.02 -12.84 3.84
CA SER A 49 -2.89 -12.89 2.68
C SER A 49 -3.06 -11.49 2.11
N SER A 50 -2.45 -11.25 0.95
CA SER A 50 -2.57 -9.98 0.23
C SER A 50 -3.94 -9.87 -0.44
N THR A 51 -4.90 -9.24 0.24
CA THR A 51 -6.24 -9.04 -0.31
C THR A 51 -6.72 -7.60 -0.13
N GLY A 52 -7.67 -7.18 -0.97
CA GLY A 52 -8.33 -5.89 -0.85
C GLY A 52 -7.90 -4.85 -1.89
N ALA A 53 -8.17 -3.59 -1.58
CA ALA A 53 -7.91 -2.48 -2.49
C ALA A 53 -6.42 -2.12 -2.51
N PRO A 54 -5.85 -1.82 -3.68
CA PRO A 54 -4.45 -1.44 -3.78
C PRO A 54 -4.18 -0.11 -3.06
N VAL A 55 -3.13 -0.11 -2.25
CA VAL A 55 -2.60 1.11 -1.59
C VAL A 55 -1.63 1.86 -2.49
N PHE A 56 -1.09 1.17 -3.50
CA PHE A 56 -0.30 1.74 -4.59
C PHE A 56 -0.52 0.92 -5.86
N TYR A 57 -0.48 1.60 -7.01
CA TYR A 57 -0.53 0.98 -8.34
C TYR A 57 0.36 1.79 -9.30
N GLY A 58 1.14 1.09 -10.11
CA GLY A 58 2.01 1.63 -11.13
C GLY A 58 2.14 0.68 -12.31
N ILE A 59 2.56 1.22 -13.44
CA ILE A 59 2.72 0.49 -14.71
C ILE A 59 4.16 0.70 -15.16
N THR A 60 4.91 -0.38 -15.35
CA THR A 60 6.29 -0.35 -15.85
C THR A 60 6.32 0.01 -17.35
N GLY A 61 7.49 0.38 -17.86
CA GLY A 61 7.75 0.49 -19.30
C GLY A 61 8.08 -0.84 -19.98
N VAL A 62 8.14 -1.95 -19.22
CA VAL A 62 8.58 -3.26 -19.69
C VAL A 62 7.38 -4.08 -20.19
N ASP A 63 7.45 -4.64 -21.40
CA ASP A 63 6.39 -5.48 -21.96
C ASP A 63 6.35 -6.83 -21.26
N ALA A 64 5.15 -7.28 -20.89
CA ALA A 64 4.93 -8.52 -20.14
C ALA A 64 5.09 -9.79 -21.01
N ARG A 65 5.14 -9.70 -22.35
CA ARG A 65 5.35 -10.86 -23.24
C ARG A 65 6.80 -11.28 -23.34
N ASP A 66 7.66 -10.31 -23.55
CA ASP A 66 9.04 -10.51 -24.00
C ASP A 66 10.05 -9.57 -23.34
N GLY A 67 9.59 -8.73 -22.41
CA GLY A 67 10.44 -7.89 -21.60
C GLY A 67 11.31 -8.69 -20.64
N ASN A 68 12.42 -8.08 -20.24
CA ASN A 68 13.32 -8.67 -19.26
C ASN A 68 12.78 -8.43 -17.85
N VAL A 69 12.61 -9.52 -17.08
CA VAL A 69 12.05 -9.43 -15.73
C VAL A 69 12.93 -8.63 -14.75
N ASP A 70 14.26 -8.67 -14.90
CA ASP A 70 15.17 -7.88 -14.08
C ASP A 70 15.06 -6.38 -14.40
N ASP A 71 14.69 -6.02 -15.63
CA ASP A 71 14.34 -4.64 -15.99
C ASP A 71 13.02 -4.23 -15.32
N ALA A 72 12.01 -5.09 -15.36
CA ALA A 72 10.70 -4.82 -14.76
C ALA A 72 10.80 -4.67 -13.23
N ILE A 73 11.55 -5.54 -12.56
CA ILE A 73 11.84 -5.46 -11.11
C ILE A 73 12.52 -4.13 -10.78
N ARG A 74 13.56 -3.75 -11.54
CA ARG A 74 14.27 -2.49 -11.29
C ARG A 74 13.37 -1.26 -11.46
N GLU A 75 12.52 -1.26 -12.47
CA GLU A 75 11.55 -0.18 -12.65
C GLU A 75 10.50 -0.16 -11.53
N ALA A 76 10.03 -1.33 -11.10
CA ALA A 76 9.12 -1.47 -9.98
C ALA A 76 9.70 -0.88 -8.69
N GLU A 77 10.95 -1.20 -8.37
CA GLU A 77 11.66 -0.67 -7.20
C GLU A 77 11.80 0.87 -7.27
N GLN A 78 12.09 1.43 -8.45
CA GLN A 78 12.15 2.88 -8.64
C GLN A 78 10.79 3.55 -8.42
N MET A 79 9.70 2.93 -8.88
CA MET A 79 8.34 3.43 -8.68
C MET A 79 7.92 3.37 -7.21
N LEU A 80 8.26 2.27 -6.54
CA LEU A 80 8.02 2.09 -5.11
C LEU A 80 8.78 3.15 -4.29
N ASP A 81 10.08 3.33 -4.54
CA ASP A 81 10.91 4.35 -3.89
C ASP A 81 10.37 5.77 -4.13
N ALA A 82 10.01 6.11 -5.37
CA ALA A 82 9.40 7.39 -5.71
C ALA A 82 8.07 7.65 -4.99
N ALA A 83 7.32 6.58 -4.67
CA ALA A 83 6.10 6.65 -3.89
C ALA A 83 6.34 6.57 -2.35
N GLY A 84 7.59 6.41 -1.92
CA GLY A 84 8.01 6.36 -0.53
C GLY A 84 7.87 4.99 0.13
N TRP A 85 7.80 3.93 -0.68
CA TRP A 85 7.91 2.54 -0.24
C TRP A 85 9.36 2.09 -0.20
N VAL A 86 9.67 1.24 0.75
CA VAL A 86 10.98 0.63 0.96
C VAL A 86 10.82 -0.87 0.77
N VAL A 87 11.59 -1.46 -0.13
CA VAL A 87 11.65 -2.91 -0.31
C VAL A 87 12.52 -3.50 0.80
N THR A 88 11.95 -4.40 1.60
CA THR A 88 12.61 -5.02 2.76
C THR A 88 12.98 -6.49 2.52
N GLY A 89 12.37 -7.11 1.52
CA GLY A 89 12.59 -8.50 1.12
C GLY A 89 13.40 -8.67 -0.17
N THR A 90 13.35 -9.89 -0.71
CA THR A 90 13.82 -10.21 -2.07
C THR A 90 12.61 -10.57 -2.91
N TRP A 91 12.61 -10.19 -4.19
CA TRP A 91 11.56 -10.59 -5.12
C TRP A 91 11.54 -12.10 -5.32
N GLU A 92 10.39 -12.72 -5.02
CA GLU A 92 10.16 -14.15 -5.16
C GLU A 92 9.13 -14.42 -6.27
N ALA A 93 9.44 -15.37 -7.16
CA ALA A 93 8.52 -15.77 -8.21
C ALA A 93 7.37 -16.60 -7.64
N VAL A 94 6.13 -16.19 -7.91
CA VAL A 94 4.91 -16.85 -7.46
C VAL A 94 3.91 -16.92 -8.60
N GLY A 95 3.80 -18.10 -9.21
CA GLY A 95 2.84 -18.36 -10.28
C GLY A 95 3.05 -17.44 -11.49
N THR A 96 2.19 -16.43 -11.62
CA THR A 96 2.10 -15.47 -12.74
C THR A 96 2.65 -14.09 -12.37
N SER A 97 3.44 -14.01 -11.31
CA SER A 97 3.89 -12.74 -10.73
C SER A 97 5.16 -12.94 -9.90
N TYR A 98 5.74 -11.81 -9.48
CA TYR A 98 6.77 -11.74 -8.45
C TYR A 98 6.23 -10.97 -7.26
N VAL A 99 6.61 -11.37 -6.05
CA VAL A 99 6.18 -10.69 -4.82
C VAL A 99 7.37 -10.28 -3.98
N VAL A 100 7.24 -9.18 -3.25
CA VAL A 100 8.23 -8.76 -2.25
C VAL A 100 7.55 -8.03 -1.10
N GLU A 101 8.11 -8.20 0.10
CA GLU A 101 7.73 -7.41 1.26
C GLU A 101 8.16 -5.94 1.10
N VAL A 102 7.25 -5.04 1.42
CA VAL A 102 7.49 -3.59 1.39
C VAL A 102 6.98 -2.91 2.64
N GLU A 103 7.64 -1.83 3.03
CA GLU A 103 7.21 -0.95 4.11
C GLU A 103 7.09 0.48 3.60
N LEU A 104 6.17 1.27 4.17
CA LEU A 104 6.23 2.72 3.98
C LEU A 104 7.32 3.27 4.88
N ALA A 105 8.15 4.17 4.35
CA ALA A 105 9.16 4.87 5.15
C ALA A 105 8.53 5.43 6.43
N ASP A 106 9.18 5.23 7.59
CA ASP A 106 8.71 5.69 8.90
C ASP A 106 8.77 7.21 8.98
N GLU A 107 7.77 7.82 8.36
CA GLU A 107 7.61 9.24 8.17
C GLU A 107 6.33 9.68 8.88
N THR A 108 6.43 10.78 9.61
CA THR A 108 5.25 11.42 10.21
C THR A 108 4.92 12.70 9.47
N TRP A 109 3.63 12.93 9.26
CA TRP A 109 3.11 14.07 8.52
C TRP A 109 2.41 15.07 9.44
N GLY A 110 2.68 16.35 9.20
CA GLY A 110 1.86 17.45 9.69
C GLY A 110 0.55 17.57 8.90
N LEU A 111 -0.44 18.27 9.46
CA LEU A 111 -1.77 18.38 8.86
C LEU A 111 -1.78 19.01 7.45
N ASP A 112 -0.80 19.84 7.11
CA ASP A 112 -0.66 20.42 5.77
C ASP A 112 -0.33 19.34 4.73
N GLN A 113 0.64 18.47 5.03
CA GLN A 113 0.99 17.32 4.19
C GLN A 113 -0.18 16.36 4.06
N VAL A 114 -0.88 16.08 5.18
CA VAL A 114 -2.09 15.25 5.14
C VAL A 114 -3.15 15.87 4.24
N ALA A 115 -3.42 17.17 4.38
CA ALA A 115 -4.45 17.85 3.61
C ALA A 115 -4.15 17.77 2.10
N ALA A 116 -2.90 18.01 1.71
CA ALA A 116 -2.46 17.85 0.32
C ALA A 116 -2.66 16.40 -0.16
N HIS A 117 -2.22 15.41 0.63
CA HIS A 117 -2.31 14.00 0.25
C HIS A 117 -3.75 13.53 0.03
N ILE A 118 -4.67 13.85 0.96
CA ILE A 118 -6.07 13.39 0.90
C ILE A 118 -6.98 14.30 0.07
N GLY A 119 -6.46 15.40 -0.47
CA GLY A 119 -7.22 16.40 -1.23
C GLY A 119 -8.20 17.22 -0.38
N ALA A 120 -7.88 17.48 0.89
CA ALA A 120 -8.71 18.31 1.76
C ALA A 120 -8.45 19.81 1.52
N SER A 121 -9.49 20.62 1.56
CA SER A 121 -9.40 22.08 1.33
C SER A 121 -8.69 22.85 2.44
N SER A 122 -8.44 22.23 3.60
CA SER A 122 -7.77 22.84 4.74
C SER A 122 -7.29 21.79 5.74
N THR A 123 -6.35 22.16 6.61
CA THR A 123 -5.92 21.33 7.75
C THR A 123 -7.05 20.98 8.71
N GLY A 124 -7.99 21.90 8.93
CA GLY A 124 -9.20 21.66 9.74
C GLY A 124 -10.12 20.62 9.11
N SER A 125 -10.30 20.64 7.78
CA SER A 125 -11.03 19.60 7.05
C SER A 125 -10.29 18.27 7.11
N ALA A 126 -8.97 18.29 6.94
CA ALA A 126 -8.15 17.08 7.01
C ALA A 126 -8.28 16.39 8.37
N ARG A 127 -8.18 17.15 9.46
CA ARG A 127 -8.36 16.62 10.83
C ARG A 127 -9.72 15.95 11.03
N LYS A 128 -10.79 16.54 10.53
CA LYS A 128 -12.15 15.95 10.61
C LYS A 128 -12.22 14.65 9.81
N THR A 129 -11.61 14.61 8.63
CA THR A 129 -11.56 13.38 7.81
C THR A 129 -10.77 12.28 8.52
N LEU A 130 -9.57 12.57 9.04
CA LEU A 130 -8.77 11.61 9.82
C LEU A 130 -9.56 11.05 11.00
N SER A 131 -10.24 11.91 11.76
CA SER A 131 -11.08 11.48 12.89
C SER A 131 -12.22 10.55 12.45
N ARG A 132 -12.79 10.73 11.26
CA ARG A 132 -13.82 9.82 10.71
C ARG A 132 -13.23 8.48 10.26
N TRP A 133 -11.98 8.49 9.80
CA TRP A 133 -11.24 7.28 9.45
C TRP A 133 -10.62 6.59 10.67
N GLY A 134 -10.76 7.16 11.88
CA GLY A 134 -10.19 6.60 13.10
C GLY A 134 -8.69 6.86 13.28
N VAL A 135 -8.06 7.62 12.38
CA VAL A 135 -6.62 7.89 12.41
C VAL A 135 -6.27 8.88 13.53
N GLN A 136 -5.34 8.48 14.40
CA GLN A 136 -4.90 9.29 15.54
C GLN A 136 -3.51 9.91 15.33
N ALA A 137 -3.23 10.99 16.06
CA ALA A 137 -1.90 11.58 16.05
C ALA A 137 -0.94 10.71 16.87
N VAL A 138 0.22 10.38 16.31
CA VAL A 138 1.26 9.55 16.97
C VAL A 138 2.17 10.39 17.86
N SER A 139 2.35 11.68 17.53
CA SER A 139 3.17 12.59 18.30
C SER A 139 2.80 14.06 18.04
N ARG A 140 3.58 14.98 18.61
CA ARG A 140 3.50 16.42 18.31
C ARG A 140 4.89 16.97 18.10
N GLU A 141 5.01 17.98 17.24
CA GLU A 141 6.27 18.72 17.09
C GLU A 141 6.70 19.32 18.43
N PRO A 142 8.02 19.44 18.67
CA PRO A 142 8.53 20.09 19.87
C PRO A 142 8.14 21.58 19.93
N GLY A 143 7.75 22.05 21.12
CA GLY A 143 7.45 23.47 21.40
C GLY A 143 6.02 23.74 21.87
N ARG A 144 5.77 24.96 22.41
CA ARG A 144 4.50 25.35 23.06
C ARG A 144 3.29 25.43 22.11
N GLY A 145 3.50 25.24 20.81
CA GLY A 145 2.47 25.25 19.77
C GLY A 145 2.60 24.14 18.74
N GLY A 146 3.37 23.08 19.04
CA GLY A 146 3.71 22.04 18.07
C GLY A 146 2.48 21.41 17.41
N GLN A 147 2.58 21.20 16.09
CA GLN A 147 1.51 20.57 15.33
C GLN A 147 1.41 19.08 15.70
N SER A 148 0.20 18.51 15.53
CA SER A 148 0.02 17.06 15.63
C SER A 148 0.64 16.38 14.42
N LEU A 149 1.39 15.32 14.69
CA LEU A 149 2.04 14.49 13.68
C LEU A 149 1.31 13.16 13.59
N TYR A 150 1.13 12.68 12.36
CA TYR A 150 0.36 11.49 12.03
C TYR A 150 1.24 10.50 11.27
N SER A 151 1.05 9.20 11.48
CA SER A 151 1.75 8.17 10.70
C SER A 151 1.33 8.26 9.23
N LYS A 152 2.30 8.41 8.32
CA LYS A 152 2.08 8.33 6.87
C LYS A 152 1.42 7.00 6.50
N THR A 153 1.93 5.90 7.03
CA THR A 153 1.44 4.54 6.80
C THR A 153 -0.02 4.39 7.13
N GLU A 154 -0.42 4.85 8.32
CA GLU A 154 -1.82 4.78 8.76
C GLU A 154 -2.75 5.62 7.87
N ILE A 155 -2.29 6.79 7.40
CA ILE A 155 -3.07 7.66 6.50
C ILE A 155 -3.26 7.02 5.12
N VAL A 156 -2.17 6.50 4.52
CA VAL A 156 -2.23 5.86 3.19
C VAL A 156 -3.16 4.66 3.24
N TYR A 157 -3.01 3.81 4.25
CA TYR A 157 -3.88 2.64 4.46
C TYR A 157 -5.34 3.05 4.67
N ALA A 158 -5.61 3.99 5.58
CA ALA A 158 -6.98 4.44 5.87
C ALA A 158 -7.67 5.08 4.65
N ARG A 159 -6.90 5.77 3.80
CA ARG A 159 -7.43 6.33 2.55
C ARG A 159 -7.84 5.25 1.56
N ALA A 160 -7.03 4.20 1.41
CA ALA A 160 -7.29 3.11 0.47
C ALA A 160 -8.49 2.25 0.90
N THR A 161 -8.66 2.05 2.22
CA THR A 161 -9.71 1.17 2.78
C THR A 161 -11.00 1.89 3.16
N ARG A 162 -11.09 3.22 2.92
CA ARG A 162 -12.25 4.01 3.36
C ARG A 162 -13.58 3.54 2.71
N PRO A 163 -14.67 3.46 3.49
CA PRO A 163 -16.01 3.17 2.94
C PRO A 163 -16.44 4.23 1.91
N GLY A 164 -17.03 3.78 0.78
CA GLY A 164 -17.62 4.68 -0.23
C GLY A 164 -16.74 5.04 -1.43
N GLN A 165 -15.74 4.21 -1.78
CA GLN A 165 -14.97 4.32 -3.03
C GLN A 165 -15.73 3.82 -4.28
N GLY A 166 -16.98 3.35 -4.14
CA GLY A 166 -17.77 2.84 -5.26
C GLY A 166 -18.10 3.89 -6.33
N THR A 167 -18.09 3.46 -7.59
CA THR A 167 -18.48 4.25 -8.76
C THR A 167 -19.80 4.98 -8.51
N ARG A 168 -19.80 6.31 -8.65
CA ARG A 168 -21.02 7.10 -8.78
C ARG A 168 -21.78 6.62 -10.02
N THR A 169 -22.71 5.68 -9.83
CA THR A 169 -23.59 5.18 -10.89
C THR A 169 -24.69 6.17 -11.24
N ASP A 170 -24.74 7.35 -10.60
CA ASP A 170 -25.73 8.40 -10.84
C ASP A 170 -25.38 9.34 -12.02
N LEU A 171 -24.28 9.10 -12.72
CA LEU A 171 -23.82 9.90 -13.87
C LEU A 171 -23.99 9.18 -15.22
N LYS A 172 -25.10 8.47 -15.39
CA LYS A 172 -25.65 8.14 -16.71
C LYS A 172 -27.16 8.39 -16.68
N ASP A 173 -27.55 9.51 -17.29
CA ASP A 173 -28.82 9.80 -17.96
C ASP A 173 -29.13 11.30 -17.88
N ALA A 174 -28.33 12.07 -18.61
CA ALA A 174 -28.71 13.40 -19.08
C ALA A 174 -28.13 13.57 -20.49
N GLY A 175 -28.87 13.06 -21.48
CA GLY A 175 -28.53 13.16 -22.90
C GLY A 175 -29.22 12.09 -23.73
#